data_AF-A0A7S2C271-F1
#
_entry.id   AF-A0A7S2C271-F1
#
_cell.length_a   1.000
_cell.length_b   1.000
_cell.length_c   1.000
_cell.angle_alpha   90.00
_cell.angle_beta   90.00
_cell.angle_gamma   90.00
#
_symmetry.space_group_name_H-M   'P 1'
#
loop_
_entity.id
_entity.type
_entity.pdbx_description
1 polymer ?
#
loop_
_entity_poly.entity_id
_entity_poly.type
_entity_poly.pdbx_seq_one_letter_code
_entity_poly.pdbx_strand_id
1 'polypeptide(L)'
;VGEVTDVRSLAGKRIVTSFPNLTRNYFDAMGADKTTQIKCISGSVEASCGLGLADGIVDLVETGTTMRAAGLEEVSTIMKTECVLIANKSTSHPELVETIRKRIAGYLTATKYVMVTYNIHRSSLERAKNITPGKKSP
;
A
#
# COMPACT_ATOMS: atom_id res chain seq x y z
N VAL A 1 6.96 -10.34 -22.54
CA VAL A 1 5.75 -9.62 -22.12
C VAL A 1 4.79 -10.67 -21.62
N GLY A 2 4.29 -10.56 -20.38
CA GLY A 2 3.45 -11.60 -19.80
C GLY A 2 2.16 -11.76 -20.60
N GLU A 3 1.75 -12.99 -20.90
CA GLU A 3 0.50 -13.26 -21.64
C GLU A 3 -0.77 -12.95 -20.81
N VAL A 4 -0.62 -12.71 -19.51
CA VAL A 4 -1.71 -12.51 -18.58
C VAL A 4 -1.96 -11.01 -18.36
N THR A 5 -2.99 -10.48 -19.01
CA THR A 5 -3.43 -9.08 -18.85
C THR A 5 -4.67 -8.93 -17.97
N ASP A 6 -5.42 -10.01 -17.76
CA ASP A 6 -6.59 -10.04 -16.89
C ASP A 6 -6.37 -11.02 -15.74
N VAL A 7 -6.48 -10.51 -14.51
CA VAL A 7 -6.37 -11.29 -13.27
C VAL A 7 -7.41 -12.41 -13.18
N ARG A 8 -8.56 -12.28 -13.84
CA ARG A 8 -9.58 -13.35 -13.87
C ARG A 8 -9.08 -14.62 -14.53
N SER A 9 -8.12 -14.51 -15.46
CA SER A 9 -7.49 -15.67 -16.08
C SER A 9 -6.60 -16.49 -15.12
N LEU A 10 -6.32 -15.97 -13.92
CA LEU A 10 -5.61 -16.66 -12.84
C LEU A 10 -6.57 -17.33 -11.84
N ALA A 11 -7.87 -17.06 -11.91
CA ALA A 11 -8.85 -17.72 -11.05
C ALA A 11 -8.94 -19.23 -11.39
N GLY A 12 -8.95 -20.07 -10.37
CA GLY A 12 -8.89 -21.53 -10.51
C GLY A 12 -7.49 -22.10 -10.80
N LYS A 13 -6.44 -21.27 -10.89
CA LYS A 13 -5.04 -21.69 -11.10
C LYS A 13 -4.25 -21.80 -9.78
N ARG A 14 -2.96 -22.14 -9.87
CA ARG A 14 -2.05 -22.26 -8.72
C ARG A 14 -1.46 -20.89 -8.37
N ILE A 15 -1.81 -20.37 -7.21
CA ILE A 15 -1.32 -19.09 -6.70
C ILE A 15 -0.45 -19.32 -5.48
N VAL A 16 0.76 -18.75 -5.50
CA VAL A 16 1.66 -18.76 -4.33
C VAL A 16 1.69 -17.37 -3.71
N THR A 17 1.64 -17.33 -2.38
CA THR A 17 1.57 -16.08 -1.63
C THR A 17 2.07 -16.26 -0.20
N SER A 18 2.49 -15.18 0.45
CA SER A 18 2.62 -15.12 1.91
C SER A 18 1.32 -14.67 2.62
N PHE A 19 0.28 -14.30 1.86
CA PHE A 19 -0.99 -13.77 2.36
C PHE A 19 -2.19 -14.65 1.94
N PRO A 20 -2.29 -15.90 2.42
CA PRO A 20 -3.24 -16.88 1.89
C PRO A 20 -4.71 -16.49 2.09
N ASN A 21 -5.07 -15.88 3.22
CA ASN A 21 -6.46 -15.50 3.50
C ASN A 21 -6.90 -14.30 2.63
N LEU A 22 -6.03 -13.29 2.50
CA LEU A 22 -6.28 -12.14 1.63
C LEU A 22 -6.45 -12.59 0.17
N THR A 23 -5.53 -13.45 -0.29
CA THR A 23 -5.55 -13.98 -1.65
C THR A 23 -6.81 -14.81 -1.91
N ARG A 24 -7.23 -15.64 -0.95
CA ARG A 24 -8.44 -16.46 -1.07
C ARG A 24 -9.68 -15.59 -1.22
N ASN A 25 -9.85 -14.63 -0.33
CA ASN A 25 -10.99 -13.71 -0.38
C ASN A 25 -11.03 -12.92 -1.70
N TYR A 26 -9.86 -12.52 -2.23
CA TYR A 26 -9.76 -11.78 -3.48
C TYR A 26 -10.21 -12.62 -4.70
N PHE A 27 -9.80 -13.89 -4.79
CA PHE A 27 -10.20 -14.78 -5.88
C PHE A 27 -11.62 -15.35 -5.72
N ASP A 28 -12.06 -15.63 -4.50
CA ASP A 28 -13.42 -16.12 -4.23
C ASP A 28 -14.48 -15.10 -4.69
N ALA A 29 -14.19 -13.80 -4.52
CA ALA A 29 -15.06 -12.71 -4.98
C ALA A 29 -15.22 -12.65 -6.52
N MET A 30 -14.37 -13.35 -7.29
CA MET A 30 -14.45 -13.37 -8.76
C MET A 30 -15.42 -14.42 -9.31
N GLY A 31 -15.88 -15.37 -8.48
CA GLY A 31 -16.90 -16.35 -8.88
C GLY A 31 -16.49 -17.31 -9.99
N ALA A 32 -15.24 -17.79 -9.99
CA ALA A 32 -14.77 -18.74 -11.00
C ALA A 32 -15.32 -20.15 -10.80
N ASP A 33 -15.47 -20.90 -11.90
CA ASP A 33 -15.98 -22.29 -11.90
C ASP A 33 -15.11 -23.26 -11.07
N LYS A 34 -13.82 -22.93 -10.90
CA LYS A 34 -12.85 -23.73 -10.15
C LYS A 34 -12.27 -22.90 -9.00
N THR A 35 -12.14 -23.52 -7.84
CA THR A 35 -11.46 -22.93 -6.69
C THR A 35 -9.97 -22.72 -6.99
N THR A 36 -9.48 -21.51 -6.76
CA THR A 36 -8.07 -21.16 -6.89
C THR A 36 -7.23 -21.94 -5.87
N GLN A 37 -6.15 -22.58 -6.34
CA GLN A 37 -5.26 -23.39 -5.49
C GLN A 37 -4.21 -22.48 -4.83
N ILE A 38 -4.41 -22.14 -3.57
CA ILE A 38 -3.56 -21.20 -2.84
C ILE A 38 -2.56 -21.94 -1.97
N LYS A 39 -1.26 -21.74 -2.24
CA LYS A 39 -0.16 -22.29 -1.44
C LYS A 39 0.58 -21.18 -0.72
N CYS A 40 0.72 -21.33 0.61
CA CYS A 40 1.45 -20.39 1.44
C CYS A 40 2.96 -20.72 1.44
N ILE A 41 3.81 -19.72 1.20
CA ILE A 41 5.27 -19.83 1.35
C ILE A 41 5.77 -18.60 2.12
N SER A 42 6.72 -18.82 3.02
CA SER A 42 7.44 -17.76 3.75
C SER A 42 8.70 -17.37 2.98
N GLY A 43 8.60 -16.34 2.12
CA GLY A 43 9.74 -15.74 1.40
C GLY A 43 10.03 -16.34 0.02
N SER A 44 10.76 -15.57 -0.82
CA SER A 44 11.13 -15.92 -2.20
C SER A 44 9.92 -16.34 -3.07
N VAL A 45 8.80 -15.63 -2.90
CA VAL A 45 7.54 -15.92 -3.61
C VAL A 45 7.75 -15.76 -5.12
N GLU A 46 8.55 -14.77 -5.53
CA GLU A 46 8.89 -14.42 -6.92
C GLU A 46 9.54 -15.56 -7.72
N ALA A 47 10.27 -16.46 -7.06
CA ALA A 47 10.89 -17.60 -7.72
C ALA A 47 9.88 -18.69 -8.12
N SER A 48 8.69 -18.70 -7.52
CA SER A 48 7.72 -19.80 -7.64
C SER A 48 7.21 -20.00 -9.08
N CYS A 49 7.01 -18.91 -9.83
CA CYS A 49 6.60 -18.99 -11.22
C CYS A 49 7.73 -19.54 -12.11
N GLY A 50 8.96 -19.05 -11.93
CA GLY A 50 10.12 -19.53 -12.68
C GLY A 50 10.45 -21.01 -12.44
N LEU A 51 10.12 -21.53 -11.25
CA LEU A 51 10.27 -22.94 -10.88
C LEU A 51 9.06 -23.82 -11.27
N GLY A 52 8.04 -23.24 -11.91
CA GLY A 52 6.83 -23.98 -12.32
C GLY A 52 5.90 -24.39 -11.18
N LEU A 53 6.11 -23.84 -9.98
CA LEU A 53 5.31 -24.12 -8.78
C LEU A 53 4.01 -23.30 -8.72
N ALA A 54 3.95 -22.19 -9.46
CA ALA A 54 2.83 -21.26 -9.48
C ALA A 54 2.53 -20.78 -10.90
N ASP A 55 1.25 -20.55 -11.18
CA ASP A 55 0.79 -19.88 -12.40
C ASP A 55 0.71 -18.35 -12.20
N GLY A 56 0.69 -17.90 -10.94
CA GLY A 56 0.78 -16.50 -10.54
C GLY A 56 1.14 -16.37 -9.07
N ILE A 57 1.53 -15.16 -8.65
CA ILE A 57 1.84 -14.86 -7.26
C ILE A 57 1.02 -13.69 -6.73
N VAL A 58 0.89 -13.65 -5.41
CA VAL A 58 0.41 -12.47 -4.68
C VAL A 58 1.45 -12.11 -3.63
N ASP A 59 2.05 -10.94 -3.77
CA ASP A 59 3.08 -10.45 -2.85
C ASP A 59 3.01 -8.93 -2.66
N LEU A 60 3.73 -8.42 -1.66
CA LEU A 60 3.85 -6.99 -1.40
C LEU A 60 4.82 -6.34 -2.39
N VAL A 61 4.39 -5.25 -3.01
CA VAL A 61 5.17 -4.52 -4.01
C VAL A 61 5.32 -3.06 -3.62
N GLU A 62 6.57 -2.57 -3.64
CA GLU A 62 6.87 -1.14 -3.51
C GLU A 62 7.32 -0.55 -4.85
N THR A 63 8.55 -0.86 -5.29
CA THR A 63 9.09 -0.39 -6.58
C THR A 63 8.87 -1.39 -7.73
N GLY A 64 8.57 -2.65 -7.39
CA GLY A 64 8.43 -3.76 -8.35
C GLY A 64 9.74 -4.28 -8.94
N THR A 65 10.91 -3.82 -8.47
CA THR A 65 12.21 -4.22 -9.03
C THR A 65 12.47 -5.72 -8.92
N THR A 66 12.17 -6.32 -7.76
CA THR A 66 12.40 -7.75 -7.51
C THR A 66 11.52 -8.62 -8.40
N MET A 67 10.23 -8.29 -8.53
CA MET A 67 9.30 -9.02 -9.40
C MET A 67 9.73 -8.95 -10.87
N ARG A 68 10.10 -7.76 -11.35
CA ARG A 68 10.59 -7.58 -12.73
C ARG A 68 11.87 -8.36 -13.00
N ALA A 69 12.79 -8.41 -12.04
CA ALA A 69 14.01 -9.21 -12.15
C ALA A 69 13.72 -10.71 -12.23
N ALA A 70 12.63 -11.18 -11.61
CA ALA A 70 12.12 -12.54 -11.73
C ALA A 70 11.27 -12.78 -13.00
N GLY A 71 11.16 -11.79 -13.91
CA GLY A 71 10.35 -11.88 -15.12
C GLY A 71 8.85 -11.77 -14.92
N LEU A 72 8.41 -11.25 -13.76
CA LEU A 72 7.01 -11.07 -13.40
C LEU A 72 6.51 -9.67 -13.72
N GLU A 73 5.20 -9.57 -13.96
CA GLU A 73 4.49 -8.34 -14.28
C GLU A 73 3.30 -8.16 -13.32
N GLU A 74 3.02 -6.92 -12.91
CA GLU A 74 1.87 -6.62 -12.05
C GLU A 74 0.58 -6.64 -12.89
N VAL A 75 -0.36 -7.51 -12.51
CA VAL A 75 -1.63 -7.68 -13.24
C VAL A 75 -2.79 -6.99 -12.54
N SER A 76 -2.78 -6.93 -11.20
CA SER A 76 -3.82 -6.26 -10.41
C SER A 76 -3.33 -5.95 -9.01
N THR A 77 -3.83 -4.86 -8.44
CA THR A 77 -3.63 -4.49 -7.04
C THR A 77 -4.79 -5.00 -6.18
N ILE A 78 -4.50 -5.87 -5.21
CA ILE A 78 -5.53 -6.38 -4.27
C ILE A 78 -5.90 -5.32 -3.23
N MET A 79 -4.89 -4.66 -2.65
CA MET A 79 -5.06 -3.69 -1.57
C MET A 79 -3.85 -2.76 -1.52
N LYS A 80 -4.08 -1.50 -1.15
CA LYS A 80 -3.02 -0.58 -0.75
C LYS A 80 -2.82 -0.66 0.75
N THR A 81 -1.57 -0.72 1.19
CA THR A 81 -1.22 -0.86 2.61
C THR A 81 -0.51 0.39 3.11
N GLU A 82 -0.72 0.70 4.39
CA GLU A 82 -0.01 1.77 5.09
C GLU A 82 0.27 1.36 6.54
N CYS A 83 1.23 2.03 7.19
CA CYS A 83 1.47 1.84 8.61
C CYS A 83 0.38 2.55 9.41
N VAL A 84 -0.33 1.79 10.25
CA VAL A 84 -1.40 2.31 11.11
C VAL A 84 -1.06 2.11 12.60
N LEU A 85 -1.49 3.06 13.43
CA LEU A 85 -1.44 2.91 14.89
C LEU A 85 -2.68 2.15 15.36
N ILE A 86 -2.49 0.97 15.93
CA ILE A 86 -3.57 0.13 16.47
C ILE A 86 -3.49 0.13 18.01
N ALA A 87 -4.62 0.36 18.67
CA ALA A 87 -4.73 0.33 20.13
C ALA A 87 -5.84 -0.62 20.59
N ASN A 88 -5.61 -1.31 21.71
CA ASN A 88 -6.63 -2.12 22.36
C ASN A 88 -7.74 -1.21 22.92
N LYS A 89 -8.99 -1.47 22.53
CA LYS A 89 -10.16 -0.72 23.00
C LYS A 89 -10.37 -0.78 24.53
N SER A 90 -9.88 -1.83 25.17
CA SER A 90 -10.00 -2.07 26.62
C SER A 90 -8.72 -1.77 27.39
N THR A 91 -7.83 -0.94 26.84
CA THR A 91 -6.59 -0.55 27.52
C THR A 91 -6.87 0.19 28.83
N SER A 92 -6.07 -0.10 29.87
CA SER A 92 -6.04 0.66 31.12
C SER A 92 -5.32 2.02 31.01
N HIS A 93 -4.73 2.33 29.84
CA HIS A 93 -3.91 3.54 29.63
C HIS A 93 -4.38 4.38 28.43
N PRO A 94 -5.67 4.81 28.38
CA PRO A 94 -6.19 5.57 27.26
C PRO A 94 -5.47 6.92 27.05
N GLU A 95 -5.04 7.57 28.13
CA GLU A 95 -4.32 8.84 28.06
C GLU A 95 -2.94 8.72 27.40
N LEU A 96 -2.24 7.61 27.64
CA LEU A 96 -0.95 7.33 27.01
C LEU A 96 -1.11 7.10 25.51
N VAL A 97 -2.13 6.31 25.12
CA VAL A 97 -2.48 6.09 23.71
C VAL A 97 -2.76 7.42 23.01
N GLU A 98 -3.55 8.29 23.63
CA GLU A 98 -3.88 9.60 23.07
C GLU A 98 -2.65 10.50 22.98
N THR A 99 -1.74 10.44 23.95
CA THR A 99 -0.46 11.16 23.92
C THR A 99 0.41 10.71 22.74
N ILE A 100 0.57 9.40 22.55
CA ILE A 100 1.33 8.84 21.42
C ILE A 100 0.68 9.25 20.09
N ARG A 101 -0.64 9.12 19.98
CA ARG A 101 -1.39 9.52 18.79
C ARG A 101 -1.18 10.99 18.44
N LYS A 102 -1.27 11.90 19.43
CA LYS A 102 -1.03 13.34 19.23
C LYS A 102 0.41 13.63 18.79
N ARG A 103 1.40 12.94 19.36
CA ARG A 103 2.83 13.10 18.98
C ARG A 103 3.09 12.67 17.54
N ILE A 104 2.58 11.50 17.14
CA ILE A 104 2.69 11.00 15.76
C ILE A 104 2.00 11.98 14.80
N ALA A 105 0.77 12.41 15.11
CA ALA A 105 0.03 13.37 14.28
C ALA A 105 0.75 14.73 14.17
N GLY A 106 1.36 15.19 15.26
CA GLY A 106 2.19 16.41 15.28
C GLY A 106 3.40 16.29 14.38
N TYR A 107 4.15 15.18 14.46
CA TYR A 107 5.29 14.89 13.59
C TYR A 107 4.87 14.83 12.11
N LEU A 108 3.83 14.06 11.78
CA LEU A 108 3.31 13.94 10.41
C LEU A 108 2.83 15.29 9.86
N THR A 109 2.35 16.18 10.71
CA THR A 109 2.05 17.56 10.31
C THR A 109 3.34 18.31 10.02
N ALA A 110 4.31 18.27 10.92
CA ALA A 110 5.57 19.00 10.77
C ALA A 110 6.37 18.58 9.54
N THR A 111 6.31 17.32 9.12
CA THR A 111 7.00 16.84 7.90
C THR A 111 6.31 17.28 6.61
N LYS A 112 5.03 17.67 6.65
CA LYS A 112 4.25 18.14 5.49
C LYS A 112 4.44 19.61 5.16
N TYR A 113 4.89 20.41 6.12
CA TYR A 113 5.03 21.86 5.96
C TYR A 113 6.46 22.29 6.24
N VAL A 114 6.92 23.30 5.51
CA VAL A 114 8.16 24.00 5.80
C VAL A 114 7.85 25.46 6.12
N MET A 115 8.67 26.08 6.97
CA MET A 115 8.55 27.51 7.22
C MET A 115 9.15 28.27 6.04
N VAL A 116 8.33 29.07 5.38
CA VAL A 116 8.77 29.93 4.27
C VAL A 116 8.67 31.38 4.71
N THR A 117 9.76 32.12 4.58
CA THR A 117 9.81 33.56 4.83
C THR A 117 10.33 34.26 3.57
N TYR A 118 9.67 35.34 3.16
CA TYR A 118 10.06 36.10 1.98
C TYR A 118 9.55 37.54 2.05
N ASN A 119 10.27 38.45 1.39
CA ASN A 119 9.84 39.83 1.23
C ASN A 119 8.87 39.95 0.05
N ILE A 120 7.86 40.81 0.17
CA ILE A 120 6.92 41.10 -0.92
C ILE A 120 6.53 42.57 -0.96
N HIS A 121 6.34 43.10 -2.17
CA HIS A 121 5.77 44.43 -2.34
C HIS A 121 4.31 44.46 -1.88
N ARG A 122 3.87 45.53 -1.21
CA ARG A 122 2.53 45.63 -0.62
C ARG A 122 1.41 45.39 -1.64
N SER A 123 1.60 45.84 -2.88
CA SER A 123 0.62 45.64 -3.97
C SER A 123 0.45 44.18 -4.39
N SER A 124 1.40 43.29 -4.04
CA SER A 124 1.39 41.88 -4.42
C SER A 124 0.93 40.95 -3.28
N LEU A 125 0.57 41.50 -2.11
CA LEU A 125 0.18 40.72 -0.93
C LEU A 125 -0.99 39.77 -1.20
N GLU A 126 -2.06 40.24 -1.84
CA GLU A 126 -3.23 39.39 -2.13
C GLU A 126 -2.88 38.20 -3.03
N ARG A 127 -1.97 38.40 -3.99
CA ARG A 127 -1.47 37.31 -4.82
C ARG A 127 -0.63 36.31 -4.00
N ALA A 128 0.23 36.80 -3.10
CA ALA A 128 1.02 35.93 -2.22
C ALA A 128 0.16 35.06 -1.31
N LYS A 129 -0.93 35.61 -0.75
CA LYS A 129 -1.85 34.83 0.10
C LYS A 129 -2.44 33.62 -0.62
N ASN A 130 -2.67 33.71 -1.93
CA ASN A 130 -3.16 32.59 -2.73
C ASN A 130 -2.07 31.55 -3.02
N ILE A 131 -0.80 31.96 -3.15
CA ILE A 131 0.32 31.07 -3.47
C ILE A 131 0.81 30.34 -2.21
N THR A 132 0.92 31.04 -1.09
CA THR A 132 1.36 30.48 0.20
C THR A 132 0.27 30.69 1.26
N PRO A 133 -0.88 30.01 1.18
CA PRO A 133 -1.99 30.24 2.13
C PRO A 133 -1.70 29.82 3.58
N GLY A 134 -0.59 29.11 3.80
CA GLY A 134 -0.22 28.58 5.11
C GLY A 134 -1.23 27.55 5.62
N LYS A 135 -1.06 27.14 6.88
CA LYS A 135 -1.97 26.19 7.54
C LYS A 135 -3.21 26.88 8.14
N LYS A 136 -3.11 28.16 8.47
CA LYS A 136 -4.18 28.99 9.06
C LYS A 136 -4.25 30.37 8.41
N SER A 137 -3.09 30.95 8.15
CA SER A 137 -2.88 32.19 7.39
C SER A 137 -1.41 32.21 6.93
N PRO A 138 -1.09 32.87 5.80
CA PRO A 138 0.25 33.40 5.52
C PRO A 138 0.68 34.41 6.58
#